data_AF-A0A8H9GQI1-F1
#
_entry.id   AF-A0A8H9GQI1-F1
#
_cell.length_a   1.000
_cell.length_b   1.000
_cell.length_c   1.000
_cell.angle_alpha   90.00
_cell.angle_beta   90.00
_cell.angle_gamma   90.00
#
_symmetry.space_group_name_H-M   'P 1'
#
loop_
_entity.id
_entity.type
_entity.pdbx_description
1 polymer ?
#
loop_
_entity_poly.entity_id
_entity_poly.type
_entity_poly.pdbx_seq_one_letter_code
_entity_poly.pdbx_strand_id
1 'polypeptide(L)'
;MSADLTLPTELDVLEQARQLARPVTLLRRARKGQHVASWGGEPSVPLPPELVGTDEDALADGAFHAHWISVDATRLSLPLTGCLSVYLHPDGDRPLVLHDPQAALHTAGGRPLYAHARMELPHVDALFRVGPPALQQWMASLLGQDPAELLRHSDIGAHRHPVLERLDQTLRAAHPMWRGGAAAQLGGWCWGWPDEAWDERERRGQQLVLTTFEDSEPWVEVWWTGHDFEAVAHLT
;
A
#
# COMPACT_ATOMS: atom_id res chain seq x y z
N MET A 1 14.16 37.67 -14.27
CA MET A 1 12.69 37.76 -14.24
C MET A 1 12.23 36.91 -13.06
N SER A 2 11.90 37.55 -11.94
CA SER A 2 11.31 36.84 -10.79
C SER A 2 9.85 36.61 -11.15
N ALA A 3 9.46 35.37 -11.41
CA ALA A 3 8.04 35.04 -11.44
C ALA A 3 7.50 35.37 -10.05
N ASP A 4 6.48 36.22 -10.00
CA ASP A 4 5.74 36.52 -8.78
C ASP A 4 4.94 35.25 -8.44
N LEU A 5 5.62 34.28 -7.82
CA LEU A 5 5.03 33.02 -7.42
C LEU A 5 4.21 33.30 -6.17
N THR A 6 2.93 33.61 -6.39
CA THR A 6 1.95 33.60 -5.31
C THR A 6 1.99 32.21 -4.69
N LEU A 7 2.36 32.14 -3.42
CA LEU A 7 2.43 30.86 -2.71
C LEU A 7 1.03 30.25 -2.63
N PRO A 8 0.88 28.93 -2.87
CA PRO A 8 -0.40 28.24 -2.79
C PRO A 8 -1.01 28.34 -1.39
N THR A 9 -2.34 28.38 -1.36
CA THR A 9 -3.15 28.24 -0.14
C THR A 9 -3.39 26.76 0.16
N GLU A 10 -3.82 26.44 1.38
CA GLU A 10 -4.20 25.06 1.77
C GLU A 10 -5.27 24.47 0.83
N LEU A 11 -6.17 25.31 0.30
CA LEU A 11 -7.18 24.89 -0.68
C LEU A 11 -6.54 24.49 -2.02
N ASP A 12 -5.58 25.27 -2.51
CA ASP A 12 -4.84 24.98 -3.74
C ASP A 12 -4.08 23.64 -3.61
N VAL A 13 -3.53 23.38 -2.43
CA VAL A 13 -2.81 22.13 -2.12
C VAL A 13 -3.76 20.92 -2.14
N LEU A 14 -4.95 21.05 -1.57
CA LEU A 14 -5.96 19.99 -1.61
C LEU A 14 -6.48 19.72 -3.02
N GLU A 15 -6.59 20.76 -3.87
CA GLU A 15 -6.93 20.57 -5.28
C GLU A 15 -5.82 19.85 -6.04
N GLN A 16 -4.55 20.19 -5.80
CA GLN A 16 -3.41 19.45 -6.36
C GLN A 16 -3.39 17.99 -5.90
N ALA A 17 -3.68 17.72 -4.62
CA ALA A 17 -3.80 16.36 -4.12
C ALA A 17 -4.91 15.58 -4.84
N ARG A 18 -6.05 16.21 -5.16
CA ARG A 18 -7.12 15.58 -5.95
C ARG A 18 -6.70 15.29 -7.39
N GLN A 19 -5.93 16.17 -8.01
CA GLN A 19 -5.40 15.96 -9.36
C GLN A 19 -4.40 14.79 -9.41
N LEU A 20 -3.66 14.59 -8.32
CA LEU A 20 -2.71 13.49 -8.16
C LEU A 20 -3.37 12.21 -7.64
N ALA A 21 -4.68 12.20 -7.37
CA ALA A 21 -5.32 11.04 -6.77
C ALA A 21 -5.14 9.77 -7.63
N ARG A 22 -4.80 8.64 -7.01
CA ARG A 22 -4.62 7.36 -7.69
C ARG A 22 -5.90 6.52 -7.59
N PRO A 23 -6.29 5.79 -8.65
CA PRO A 23 -7.37 4.82 -8.56
C PRO A 23 -6.95 3.66 -7.67
N VAL A 24 -7.83 3.26 -6.76
CA VAL A 24 -7.64 2.12 -5.87
C VAL A 24 -8.89 1.26 -5.83
N THR A 25 -8.72 -0.01 -5.46
CA THR A 25 -9.85 -0.91 -5.18
C THR A 25 -9.81 -1.32 -3.72
N LEU A 26 -10.78 -0.84 -2.94
CA LEU A 26 -10.94 -1.29 -1.56
C LEU A 26 -11.58 -2.68 -1.54
N LEU A 27 -11.01 -3.58 -0.76
CA LEU A 27 -11.47 -4.94 -0.58
C LEU A 27 -12.25 -5.03 0.73
N ARG A 28 -13.55 -5.35 0.66
CA ARG A 28 -14.44 -5.36 1.82
C ARG A 28 -15.19 -6.67 1.96
N ARG A 29 -15.55 -7.04 3.20
CA ARG A 29 -16.42 -8.20 3.48
C ARG A 29 -17.89 -8.00 3.08
N ALA A 30 -18.29 -6.77 2.75
CA ALA A 30 -19.64 -6.46 2.34
C ALA A 30 -19.94 -7.20 1.02
N ARG A 31 -21.02 -8.01 0.98
CA ARG A 31 -21.43 -8.81 -0.19
C ARG A 31 -21.99 -7.97 -1.35
N LYS A 32 -21.44 -6.78 -1.58
CA LYS A 32 -21.84 -5.87 -2.65
C LYS A 32 -20.62 -5.58 -3.52
N GLY A 33 -20.71 -5.88 -4.81
CA GLY A 33 -19.61 -5.74 -5.75
C GLY A 33 -19.15 -7.10 -6.26
N GLN A 34 -18.06 -7.09 -7.03
CA GLN A 34 -17.46 -8.31 -7.56
C GLN A 34 -16.56 -8.95 -6.52
N HIS A 35 -16.64 -10.27 -6.35
CA HIS A 35 -15.68 -11.04 -5.56
C HIS A 35 -14.33 -11.08 -6.27
N VAL A 36 -13.28 -10.61 -5.59
CA VAL A 36 -11.95 -10.40 -6.20
C VAL A 36 -10.79 -10.86 -5.32
N ALA A 37 -11.06 -11.23 -4.07
CA ALA A 37 -10.04 -11.78 -3.19
C ALA A 37 -10.66 -12.69 -2.12
N SER A 38 -9.85 -13.60 -1.57
CA SER A 38 -10.19 -14.45 -0.44
C SER A 38 -9.16 -14.25 0.68
N TRP A 39 -9.64 -13.92 1.88
CA TRP A 39 -8.80 -13.76 3.06
C TRP A 39 -8.73 -15.06 3.87
N GLY A 40 -7.51 -15.53 4.12
CA GLY A 40 -7.22 -16.81 4.76
C GLY A 40 -7.82 -18.01 4.03
N GLY A 41 -7.90 -19.14 4.72
CA GLY A 41 -8.39 -20.41 4.15
C GLY A 41 -7.38 -21.07 3.22
N GLU A 42 -7.87 -21.93 2.32
CA GLU A 42 -7.04 -22.57 1.31
C GLU A 42 -6.60 -21.54 0.25
N PRO A 43 -5.29 -21.50 -0.11
CA PRO A 43 -4.75 -20.56 -1.08
C PRO A 43 -5.19 -20.91 -2.50
N SER A 44 -5.42 -19.89 -3.35
CA SER A 44 -5.71 -20.09 -4.78
C SER A 44 -4.46 -20.45 -5.59
N VAL A 45 -3.28 -20.03 -5.16
CA VAL A 45 -1.99 -20.48 -5.68
C VAL A 45 -1.28 -21.25 -4.57
N PRO A 46 -1.15 -22.58 -4.64
CA PRO A 46 -0.59 -23.38 -3.55
C PRO A 46 0.92 -23.13 -3.36
N LEU A 47 1.41 -23.35 -2.14
CA LEU A 47 2.85 -23.36 -1.88
C LEU A 47 3.53 -24.46 -2.70
N PRO A 48 4.69 -24.18 -3.31
CA PRO A 48 5.54 -25.21 -3.88
C PRO A 48 5.88 -26.27 -2.82
N PRO A 49 5.92 -27.57 -3.17
CA PRO A 49 6.19 -28.65 -2.23
C PRO A 49 7.47 -28.46 -1.40
N GLU A 50 8.49 -27.82 -1.97
CA GLU A 50 9.76 -27.51 -1.32
C GLU A 50 9.66 -26.43 -0.23
N LEU A 51 8.59 -25.63 -0.22
CA LEU A 51 8.31 -24.61 0.79
C LEU A 51 7.24 -25.06 1.80
N VAL A 52 6.63 -26.23 1.59
CA VAL A 52 5.75 -26.85 2.56
C VAL A 52 6.62 -27.41 3.68
N GLY A 53 6.52 -26.85 4.88
CA GLY A 53 7.15 -27.43 6.06
C GLY A 53 6.60 -28.83 6.30
N THR A 54 7.38 -29.86 5.96
CA THR A 54 7.04 -31.27 6.21
C THR A 54 7.74 -31.84 7.43
N ASP A 55 8.63 -31.06 8.04
CA ASP A 55 9.33 -31.43 9.27
C ASP A 55 8.35 -31.34 10.45
N GLU A 56 8.19 -32.44 11.20
CA GLU A 56 7.29 -32.51 12.35
C GLU A 56 7.68 -31.50 13.43
N ASP A 57 8.97 -31.22 13.58
CA ASP A 57 9.47 -30.23 14.55
C ASP A 57 9.10 -28.80 14.08
N ALA A 58 9.25 -28.49 12.80
CA ALA A 58 8.84 -27.20 12.24
C ALA A 58 7.32 -26.98 12.32
N LEU A 59 6.53 -28.05 12.14
CA LEU A 59 5.07 -27.99 12.31
C LEU A 59 4.68 -27.80 13.78
N ALA A 60 5.38 -28.46 14.71
CA ALA A 60 5.17 -28.31 16.15
C ALA A 60 5.53 -26.90 16.64
N ASP A 61 6.58 -26.30 16.07
CA ASP A 61 7.04 -24.94 16.37
C ASP A 61 6.24 -23.86 15.62
N GLY A 62 5.30 -24.25 14.76
CA GLY A 62 4.49 -23.34 13.96
C GLY A 62 5.25 -22.63 12.84
N ALA A 63 6.46 -23.09 12.50
CA ALA A 63 7.42 -22.59 11.53
C ALA A 63 7.00 -22.83 10.06
N PHE A 64 5.76 -22.47 9.68
CA PHE A 64 5.25 -22.68 8.33
C PHE A 64 4.56 -21.45 7.74
N HIS A 65 4.63 -21.34 6.42
CA HIS A 65 3.95 -20.28 5.67
C HIS A 65 2.42 -20.44 5.76
N ALA A 66 1.77 -19.53 6.48
CA ALA A 66 0.32 -19.47 6.56
C ALA A 66 -0.24 -18.62 5.41
N HIS A 67 -1.26 -19.13 4.71
CA HIS A 67 -1.93 -18.36 3.67
C HIS A 67 -2.63 -17.13 4.28
N TRP A 68 -2.31 -15.96 3.74
CA TRP A 68 -2.84 -14.68 4.20
C TRP A 68 -4.01 -14.21 3.33
N ILE A 69 -3.79 -14.03 2.03
CA ILE A 69 -4.80 -13.54 1.09
C ILE A 69 -4.49 -14.00 -0.33
N SER A 70 -5.53 -14.37 -1.07
CA SER A 70 -5.49 -14.61 -2.51
C SER A 70 -6.28 -13.52 -3.25
N VAL A 71 -5.77 -13.02 -4.37
CA VAL A 71 -6.34 -11.93 -5.18
C VAL A 71 -6.42 -12.36 -6.64
N ASP A 72 -7.53 -12.04 -7.32
CA ASP A 72 -7.66 -12.13 -8.78
C ASP A 72 -6.70 -11.13 -9.45
N ALA A 73 -5.68 -11.63 -10.14
CA ALA A 73 -4.63 -10.81 -10.73
C ALA A 73 -5.14 -9.89 -11.84
N THR A 74 -6.29 -10.21 -12.45
CA THR A 74 -6.93 -9.35 -13.47
C THR A 74 -7.51 -8.05 -12.89
N ARG A 75 -7.55 -7.94 -11.55
CA ARG A 75 -8.03 -6.76 -10.81
C ARG A 75 -6.91 -5.82 -10.41
N LEU A 76 -5.67 -6.23 -10.60
CA LEU A 76 -4.51 -5.40 -10.39
C LEU A 76 -4.40 -4.39 -11.54
N SER A 77 -3.80 -3.24 -11.29
CA SER A 77 -3.46 -2.25 -12.33
C SER A 77 -2.23 -2.69 -13.14
N LEU A 78 -2.16 -3.97 -13.48
CA LEU A 78 -1.07 -4.67 -14.16
C LEU A 78 -1.67 -5.60 -15.22
N PRO A 79 -0.96 -5.86 -16.34
CA PRO A 79 -1.44 -6.73 -17.41
C PRO A 79 -1.25 -8.23 -17.07
N LEU A 80 -1.79 -8.65 -15.94
CA LEU A 80 -1.64 -10.02 -15.40
C LEU A 80 -2.95 -10.79 -15.44
N THR A 81 -2.84 -12.12 -15.53
CA THR A 81 -3.96 -13.06 -15.43
C THR A 81 -3.79 -13.99 -14.23
N GLY A 82 -4.82 -14.77 -13.94
CA GLY A 82 -4.77 -15.79 -12.89
C GLY A 82 -4.92 -15.24 -11.49
N CYS A 83 -4.16 -15.78 -10.53
CA CYS A 83 -4.24 -15.38 -9.13
C CYS A 83 -2.87 -15.11 -8.50
N LEU A 84 -2.90 -14.25 -7.49
CA LEU A 84 -1.77 -13.97 -6.60
C LEU A 84 -2.14 -14.38 -5.18
N SER A 85 -1.31 -15.20 -4.53
CA SER A 85 -1.49 -15.61 -3.13
C SER A 85 -0.31 -15.12 -2.29
N VAL A 86 -0.62 -14.51 -1.15
CA VAL A 86 0.34 -14.02 -0.18
C VAL A 86 0.35 -14.95 1.02
N TYR A 87 1.54 -15.23 1.52
CA TYR A 87 1.79 -16.05 2.69
C TYR A 87 2.60 -15.29 3.72
N LEU A 88 2.33 -15.54 4.99
CA LEU A 88 3.13 -15.05 6.09
C LEU A 88 3.95 -16.18 6.70
N HIS A 89 5.23 -15.93 6.92
CA HIS A 89 6.05 -16.73 7.81
C HIS A 89 5.74 -16.32 9.27
N PRO A 90 5.77 -17.23 10.26
CA PRO A 90 5.53 -16.94 11.68
C PRO A 90 6.50 -15.92 12.28
N ASP A 91 7.72 -15.83 11.74
CA ASP A 91 8.68 -14.78 12.14
C ASP A 91 8.24 -13.39 11.67
N GLY A 92 7.19 -13.29 10.85
CA GLY A 92 6.57 -12.04 10.38
C GLY A 92 7.44 -11.20 9.46
N ASP A 93 8.72 -11.54 9.28
CA ASP A 93 9.72 -10.71 8.62
C ASP A 93 9.75 -10.86 7.09
N ARG A 94 9.24 -11.98 6.57
CA ARG A 94 9.37 -12.36 5.15
C ARG A 94 8.07 -12.92 4.60
N PRO A 95 7.12 -12.05 4.19
CA PRO A 95 5.98 -12.51 3.42
C PRO A 95 6.44 -13.07 2.06
N LEU A 96 5.79 -14.13 1.62
CA LEU A 96 6.00 -14.73 0.30
C LEU A 96 4.81 -14.42 -0.60
N VAL A 97 5.08 -14.10 -1.86
CA VAL A 97 4.06 -13.87 -2.88
C VAL A 97 4.24 -14.88 -3.99
N LEU A 98 3.16 -15.58 -4.32
CA LEU A 98 3.11 -16.52 -5.43
C LEU A 98 2.09 -16.03 -6.45
N HIS A 99 2.47 -16.02 -7.71
CA HIS A 99 1.60 -15.70 -8.84
C HIS A 99 1.52 -16.90 -9.77
N ASP A 100 0.30 -17.32 -10.12
CA ASP A 100 0.05 -18.32 -11.14
C ASP A 100 -0.94 -17.76 -12.17
N PRO A 101 -0.53 -17.59 -13.44
CA PRO A 101 -1.37 -17.03 -14.50
C PRO A 101 -2.55 -17.92 -14.92
N GLN A 102 -2.56 -19.20 -14.52
CA GLN A 102 -3.61 -20.19 -14.80
C GLN A 102 -4.55 -20.40 -13.61
N ALA A 103 -4.15 -19.98 -12.40
CA ALA A 103 -4.94 -20.20 -11.19
C ALA A 103 -6.27 -19.42 -11.21
N ALA A 104 -7.30 -19.99 -10.61
CA ALA A 104 -8.60 -19.36 -10.45
C ALA A 104 -8.86 -19.05 -8.98
N LEU A 105 -9.43 -17.87 -8.72
CA LEU A 105 -9.74 -17.43 -7.35
C LEU A 105 -10.83 -18.34 -6.74
N HIS A 106 -10.56 -18.86 -5.54
CA HIS A 106 -11.55 -19.58 -4.74
C HIS A 106 -11.53 -19.16 -3.28
N THR A 107 -12.53 -19.61 -2.52
CA THR A 107 -12.76 -19.22 -1.11
C THR A 107 -12.91 -20.41 -0.18
N ALA A 108 -12.39 -21.58 -0.54
CA ALA A 108 -12.44 -22.77 0.32
C ALA A 108 -11.81 -22.46 1.69
N GLY A 109 -12.60 -22.53 2.76
CA GLY A 109 -12.18 -22.19 4.13
C GLY A 109 -11.86 -20.70 4.40
N GLY A 110 -11.92 -19.85 3.38
CA GLY A 110 -11.55 -18.43 3.46
C GLY A 110 -12.74 -17.48 3.51
N ARG A 111 -12.47 -16.19 3.67
CA ARG A 111 -13.48 -15.12 3.70
C ARG A 111 -13.47 -14.33 2.40
N PRO A 112 -14.57 -14.29 1.62
CA PRO A 112 -14.61 -13.54 0.37
C PRO A 112 -14.54 -12.03 0.61
N LEU A 113 -13.78 -11.34 -0.23
CA LEU A 113 -13.66 -9.89 -0.28
C LEU A 113 -14.12 -9.36 -1.64
N TYR A 114 -14.84 -8.24 -1.59
CA TYR A 114 -15.53 -7.63 -2.72
C TYR A 114 -14.92 -6.27 -3.06
N ALA A 115 -14.82 -6.01 -4.36
CA ALA A 115 -14.21 -4.82 -4.93
C ALA A 115 -15.09 -3.57 -4.78
N HIS A 116 -14.48 -2.48 -4.30
CA HIS A 116 -15.07 -1.16 -4.27
C HIS A 116 -14.08 -0.12 -4.81
N ALA A 117 -14.31 0.33 -6.04
CA ALA A 117 -13.50 1.37 -6.67
C ALA A 117 -13.55 2.69 -5.88
N ARG A 118 -12.40 3.36 -5.78
CA ARG A 118 -12.23 4.63 -5.07
C ARG A 118 -11.04 5.40 -5.67
N MET A 119 -11.01 6.71 -5.43
CA MET A 119 -9.82 7.53 -5.61
C MET A 119 -9.15 7.80 -4.26
N GLU A 120 -7.84 7.60 -4.20
CA GLU A 120 -7.01 7.85 -3.03
C GLU A 120 -6.14 9.08 -3.23
N LEU A 121 -6.19 10.00 -2.27
CA LEU A 121 -5.33 11.18 -2.24
C LEU A 121 -3.92 10.78 -1.79
N PRO A 122 -2.86 11.41 -2.33
CA PRO A 122 -1.51 11.24 -1.81
C PRO A 122 -1.42 11.72 -0.36
N HIS A 123 -0.52 11.10 0.42
CA HIS A 123 -0.08 11.65 1.70
C HIS A 123 0.88 12.83 1.49
N VAL A 124 1.28 13.49 2.58
CA VAL A 124 2.00 14.76 2.49
C VAL A 124 3.38 14.64 1.81
N ASP A 125 4.17 13.60 2.09
CA ASP A 125 5.46 13.39 1.40
C ASP A 125 5.28 13.02 -0.07
N ALA A 126 4.30 12.17 -0.38
CA ALA A 126 3.96 11.84 -1.76
C ALA A 126 3.64 13.11 -2.54
N LEU A 127 2.76 13.94 -1.97
CA LEU A 127 2.32 15.20 -2.51
C LEU A 127 3.49 16.17 -2.73
N PHE A 128 4.43 16.27 -1.78
CA PHE A 128 5.66 17.05 -1.95
C PHE A 128 6.50 16.54 -3.13
N ARG A 129 6.72 15.22 -3.21
CA ARG A 129 7.63 14.61 -4.20
C ARG A 129 7.11 14.68 -5.63
N VAL A 130 5.82 14.38 -5.83
CA VAL A 130 5.21 14.32 -7.16
C VAL A 130 4.51 15.62 -7.56
N GLY A 131 4.33 16.53 -6.60
CA GLY A 131 3.70 17.82 -6.81
C GLY A 131 4.54 18.77 -7.67
N PRO A 132 3.93 19.84 -8.19
CA PRO A 132 4.63 20.83 -9.01
C PRO A 132 5.68 21.60 -8.18
N PRO A 133 6.70 22.20 -8.83
CA PRO A 133 7.77 22.94 -8.14
C PRO A 133 7.27 24.06 -7.20
N ALA A 134 6.15 24.72 -7.53
CA ALA A 134 5.56 25.75 -6.66
C ALA A 134 5.06 25.18 -5.32
N LEU A 135 4.53 23.96 -5.32
CA LEU A 135 4.10 23.27 -4.11
C LEU A 135 5.31 22.86 -3.26
N GLN A 136 6.33 22.31 -3.91
CA GLN A 136 7.60 21.97 -3.25
C GLN A 136 8.21 23.20 -2.57
N GLN A 137 8.29 24.32 -3.30
CA GLN A 137 8.81 25.56 -2.74
C GLN A 137 8.00 26.05 -1.54
N TRP A 138 6.68 25.96 -1.60
CA TRP A 138 5.81 26.36 -0.50
C TRP A 138 6.01 25.50 0.75
N MET A 139 5.94 24.17 0.61
CA MET A 139 6.11 23.24 1.74
C MET A 139 7.51 23.39 2.35
N ALA A 140 8.55 23.51 1.52
CA ALA A 140 9.91 23.72 1.99
C ALA A 140 10.07 25.05 2.73
N SER A 141 9.41 26.12 2.25
CA SER A 141 9.43 27.43 2.92
C SER A 141 8.81 27.41 4.32
N LEU A 142 7.74 26.61 4.53
CA LEU A 142 7.15 26.42 5.86
C LEU A 142 8.11 25.74 6.84
N LEU A 143 9.01 24.91 6.31
CA LEU A 143 10.03 24.19 7.08
C LEU A 143 11.35 24.98 7.20
N GLY A 144 11.49 26.10 6.50
CA GLY A 144 12.73 26.86 6.42
C GLY A 144 13.88 26.09 5.76
N GLN A 145 13.56 25.20 4.82
CA GLN A 145 14.53 24.34 4.12
C GLN A 145 14.50 24.56 2.61
N ASP A 146 15.56 24.12 1.94
CA ASP A 146 15.59 24.10 0.48
C ASP A 146 14.87 22.84 -0.07
N PRO A 147 14.03 22.97 -1.12
CA PRO A 147 13.29 21.83 -1.66
C PRO A 147 14.17 20.68 -2.15
N ALA A 148 15.31 20.98 -2.78
CA ALA A 148 16.22 19.97 -3.30
C ALA A 148 16.92 19.20 -2.18
N GLU A 149 17.08 19.81 -1.00
CA GLU A 149 17.50 19.11 0.20
C GLU A 149 16.42 18.18 0.74
N LEU A 150 15.21 18.70 0.94
CA LEU A 150 14.05 17.93 1.40
C LEU A 150 13.77 16.68 0.53
N LEU A 151 13.90 16.80 -0.78
CA LEU A 151 13.70 15.67 -1.70
C LEU A 151 14.67 14.50 -1.45
N ARG A 152 15.86 14.75 -0.88
CA ARG A 152 16.83 13.70 -0.53
C ARG A 152 16.44 12.94 0.74
N HIS A 153 15.75 13.58 1.67
CA HIS A 153 15.27 12.95 2.89
C HIS A 153 14.15 11.96 2.60
N SER A 154 13.97 10.95 3.44
CA SER A 154 12.88 9.98 3.34
C SER A 154 11.56 10.54 3.89
N ASP A 155 11.61 11.36 4.93
CA ASP A 155 10.47 12.11 5.50
C ASP A 155 10.75 13.62 5.39
N ILE A 156 9.73 14.40 5.00
CA ILE A 156 9.82 15.86 4.97
C ILE A 156 9.65 16.51 6.35
N GLY A 157 9.22 15.75 7.35
CA GLY A 157 9.01 16.20 8.72
C GLY A 157 7.76 17.06 8.87
N ALA A 158 6.63 16.65 8.29
CA ALA A 158 5.39 17.43 8.30
C ALA A 158 4.92 17.83 9.71
N HIS A 159 5.19 16.99 10.72
CA HIS A 159 4.93 17.25 12.14
C HIS A 159 5.66 18.50 12.70
N ARG A 160 6.68 19.02 12.00
CA ARG A 160 7.46 20.19 12.44
C ARG A 160 6.75 21.52 12.17
N HIS A 161 5.66 21.52 11.38
CA HIS A 161 4.92 22.73 11.08
C HIS A 161 3.39 22.51 11.18
N PRO A 162 2.65 23.32 11.97
CA PRO A 162 1.22 23.08 12.23
C PRO A 162 0.32 23.00 10.98
N VAL A 163 0.67 23.72 9.91
CA VAL A 163 -0.06 23.68 8.64
C VAL A 163 0.15 22.34 7.93
N LEU A 164 1.38 21.82 7.91
CA LEU A 164 1.70 20.55 7.25
C LEU A 164 1.16 19.37 8.05
N GLU A 165 1.21 19.45 9.37
CA GLU A 165 0.61 18.46 10.26
C GLU A 165 -0.92 18.36 10.04
N ARG A 166 -1.62 19.50 9.97
CA ARG A 166 -3.07 19.52 9.68
C ARG A 166 -3.39 18.99 8.28
N LEU A 167 -2.58 19.35 7.30
CA LEU A 167 -2.73 18.84 5.93
C LEU A 167 -2.56 17.32 5.90
N ASP A 168 -1.52 16.79 6.54
CA ASP A 168 -1.31 15.34 6.67
C ASP A 168 -2.50 14.64 7.33
N GLN A 169 -2.98 15.18 8.46
CA GLN A 169 -4.17 14.68 9.15
C GLN A 169 -5.41 14.68 8.23
N THR A 170 -5.57 15.71 7.41
CA THR A 170 -6.69 15.83 6.47
C THR A 170 -6.61 14.81 5.35
N LEU A 171 -5.42 14.62 4.77
CA LEU A 171 -5.18 13.66 3.70
C LEU A 171 -5.37 12.21 4.19
N ARG A 172 -4.86 11.90 5.40
CA ARG A 172 -4.92 10.54 5.98
C ARG A 172 -6.28 10.16 6.56
N ALA A 173 -7.10 11.13 6.98
CA ALA A 173 -8.41 10.87 7.60
C ALA A 173 -9.35 10.03 6.73
N ALA A 174 -9.12 10.03 5.41
CA ALA A 174 -9.91 9.26 4.47
C ALA A 174 -9.33 7.85 4.21
N HIS A 175 -8.06 7.60 4.51
CA HIS A 175 -7.36 6.36 4.16
C HIS A 175 -7.82 5.18 5.05
N PRO A 176 -7.94 3.94 4.51
CA PRO A 176 -8.48 2.80 5.25
C PRO A 176 -7.75 2.46 6.54
N MET A 177 -6.45 2.72 6.64
CA MET A 177 -5.67 2.50 7.85
C MET A 177 -6.22 3.27 9.06
N TRP A 178 -6.63 4.54 8.87
CA TRP A 178 -7.18 5.37 9.96
C TRP A 178 -8.70 5.30 10.07
N ARG A 179 -9.39 5.16 8.93
CA ARG A 179 -10.86 5.16 8.89
C ARG A 179 -11.47 3.77 9.12
N GLY A 180 -10.71 2.71 8.86
CA GLY A 180 -11.19 1.34 8.80
C GLY A 180 -12.15 1.07 7.64
N GLY A 181 -12.81 -0.08 7.70
CA GLY A 181 -13.88 -0.45 6.76
C GLY A 181 -13.41 -1.05 5.43
N ALA A 182 -12.12 -1.34 5.28
CA ALA A 182 -11.58 -2.22 4.25
C ALA A 182 -10.63 -3.24 4.89
N ALA A 183 -10.64 -4.46 4.38
CA ALA A 183 -9.73 -5.50 4.82
C ALA A 183 -8.36 -5.39 4.13
N ALA A 184 -8.38 -4.93 2.88
CA ALA A 184 -7.20 -4.68 2.07
C ALA A 184 -7.53 -3.65 0.97
N GLN A 185 -6.51 -3.21 0.25
CA GLN A 185 -6.60 -2.30 -0.88
C GLN A 185 -5.69 -2.76 -2.01
N LEU A 186 -6.17 -2.64 -3.25
CA LEU A 186 -5.35 -2.82 -4.45
C LEU A 186 -4.90 -1.46 -4.99
N GLY A 187 -3.60 -1.33 -5.25
CA GLY A 187 -2.96 -0.11 -5.72
C GLY A 187 -2.96 1.02 -4.68
N GLY A 188 -2.66 2.23 -5.16
CA GLY A 188 -2.68 3.45 -4.36
C GLY A 188 -1.31 4.08 -4.22
N TRP A 189 -1.17 4.87 -3.17
CA TRP A 189 0.09 5.42 -2.69
C TRP A 189 0.66 4.49 -1.64
N CYS A 190 1.98 4.29 -1.63
CA CYS A 190 2.60 3.78 -0.43
C CYS A 190 2.41 4.81 0.68
N TRP A 191 1.81 4.40 1.79
CA TRP A 191 1.77 5.25 2.95
C TRP A 191 3.00 4.90 3.76
N GLY A 192 3.82 5.90 4.08
CA GLY A 192 4.78 5.73 5.17
C GLY A 192 3.97 5.26 6.39
N TRP A 193 4.31 4.09 6.92
CA TRP A 193 3.70 3.58 8.13
C TRP A 193 3.89 4.62 9.25
N PRO A 194 3.11 4.59 10.34
CA PRO A 194 3.19 5.63 11.38
C PRO A 194 4.61 5.96 11.87
N ASP A 195 5.56 5.02 11.72
CA ASP A 195 6.97 5.16 12.06
C ASP A 195 7.95 4.97 10.87
N GLU A 196 7.44 4.82 9.64
CA GLU A 196 8.26 4.63 8.44
C GLU A 196 8.16 5.81 7.47
N ALA A 197 9.30 6.19 6.93
CA ALA A 197 9.40 7.27 5.96
C ALA A 197 9.01 6.81 4.54
N TRP A 198 8.93 7.74 3.57
CA TRP A 198 8.61 7.43 2.17
C TRP A 198 9.43 6.25 1.64
N ASP A 199 8.73 5.25 1.09
CA ASP A 199 9.36 4.02 0.66
C ASP A 199 10.30 4.25 -0.54
N GLU A 200 11.54 3.77 -0.42
CA GLU A 200 12.51 3.76 -1.52
C GLU A 200 12.01 2.96 -2.72
N ARG A 201 11.08 2.04 -2.54
CA ARG A 201 10.46 1.23 -3.59
C ARG A 201 9.75 2.07 -4.65
N GLU A 202 8.95 3.06 -4.24
CA GLU A 202 8.36 4.01 -5.21
C GLU A 202 9.44 4.82 -5.94
N ARG A 203 10.56 5.15 -5.28
CA ARG A 203 11.69 5.83 -5.96
C ARG A 203 12.38 4.96 -7.00
N ARG A 204 12.43 3.64 -6.76
CA ARG A 204 12.98 2.65 -7.70
C ARG A 204 12.01 2.31 -8.83
N GLY A 205 10.83 2.94 -8.86
CA GLY A 205 9.81 2.70 -9.88
C GLY A 205 9.01 1.41 -9.65
N GLN A 206 9.08 0.82 -8.45
CA GLN A 206 8.19 -0.27 -8.09
C GLN A 206 6.76 0.26 -7.88
N GLN A 207 5.77 -0.59 -8.16
CA GLN A 207 4.36 -0.22 -8.05
C GLN A 207 3.72 -0.98 -6.90
N LEU A 208 3.09 -0.25 -5.97
CA LEU A 208 2.28 -0.87 -4.91
C LEU A 208 1.06 -1.58 -5.54
N VAL A 209 0.89 -2.85 -5.19
CA VAL A 209 -0.14 -3.75 -5.75
C VAL A 209 -1.23 -4.05 -4.73
N LEU A 210 -0.84 -4.36 -3.49
CA LEU A 210 -1.75 -4.76 -2.42
C LEU A 210 -1.24 -4.19 -1.09
N THR A 211 -2.15 -3.67 -0.28
CA THR A 211 -1.92 -3.36 1.13
C THR A 211 -3.01 -4.02 1.97
N THR A 212 -2.65 -4.67 3.07
CA THR A 212 -3.62 -5.33 3.97
C THR A 212 -3.77 -4.56 5.29
N PHE A 213 -4.98 -4.53 5.84
CA PHE A 213 -5.35 -3.75 7.03
C PHE A 213 -6.11 -4.55 8.09
N GLU A 214 -6.75 -5.66 7.71
CA GLU A 214 -7.56 -6.48 8.62
C GLU A 214 -6.69 -7.32 9.56
N ASP A 215 -7.27 -7.74 10.68
CA ASP A 215 -6.66 -8.61 11.70
C ASP A 215 -5.44 -7.99 12.43
N SER A 216 -5.24 -6.67 12.32
CA SER A 216 -4.09 -5.95 12.88
C SER A 216 -2.77 -6.52 12.32
N GLU A 217 -1.65 -6.34 13.00
CA GLU A 217 -0.33 -6.64 12.45
C GLU A 217 -0.04 -8.13 12.23
N PRO A 218 0.81 -8.48 11.24
CA PRO A 218 1.52 -7.58 10.35
C PRO A 218 0.63 -6.97 9.26
N TRP A 219 0.82 -5.68 8.99
CA TRP A 219 0.30 -5.12 7.75
C TRP A 219 1.23 -5.52 6.61
N VAL A 220 0.65 -6.03 5.54
CA VAL A 220 1.43 -6.54 4.38
C VAL A 220 1.25 -5.64 3.19
N GLU A 221 2.36 -5.19 2.63
CA GLU A 221 2.43 -4.58 1.30
C GLU A 221 3.01 -5.55 0.28
N VAL A 222 2.46 -5.54 -0.92
CA VAL A 222 3.00 -6.26 -2.08
C VAL A 222 3.30 -5.25 -3.17
N TRP A 223 4.48 -5.37 -3.73
CA TRP A 223 5.08 -4.47 -4.70
C TRP A 223 5.43 -5.22 -5.98
N TRP A 224 5.13 -4.62 -7.12
CA TRP A 224 5.54 -5.12 -8.42
C TRP A 224 6.86 -4.46 -8.82
N THR A 225 7.87 -5.29 -9.11
CA THR A 225 9.24 -4.87 -9.46
C THR A 225 9.41 -4.62 -10.97
N GLY A 226 8.35 -4.78 -11.76
CA GLY A 226 8.41 -4.79 -13.23
C GLY A 226 8.50 -6.19 -13.83
N HIS A 227 8.91 -7.19 -13.05
CA HIS A 227 9.07 -8.58 -13.48
C HIS A 227 8.65 -9.62 -12.44
N ASP A 228 8.64 -9.25 -11.16
CA ASP A 228 8.25 -10.13 -10.05
C ASP A 228 7.56 -9.33 -8.92
N PHE A 229 7.14 -10.03 -7.87
CA PHE A 229 6.55 -9.46 -6.67
C PHE A 229 7.50 -9.50 -5.49
N GLU A 230 7.57 -8.40 -4.76
CA GLU A 230 8.20 -8.30 -3.44
C GLU A 230 7.11 -8.03 -2.41
N ALA A 231 7.24 -8.57 -1.21
CA ALA A 231 6.33 -8.24 -0.12
C ALA A 231 7.07 -7.85 1.15
N VAL A 232 6.42 -6.99 1.91
CA VAL A 232 6.94 -6.39 3.13
C VAL A 232 5.86 -6.50 4.18
N ALA A 233 6.24 -6.94 5.36
CA ALA A 233 5.39 -6.94 6.53
C ALA A 233 5.87 -5.86 7.49
N HIS A 234 4.91 -5.11 8.02
CA HIS A 234 5.13 -4.04 8.98
C HIS A 234 4.57 -4.47 10.33
N LEU A 235 5.45 -4.49 11.32
CA LEU A 235 5.19 -4.80 12.72
C LEU A 235 5.52 -3.53 13.53
N THR A 236 4.64 -3.08 14.42
CA THR A 236 4.90 -1.99 15.38
C THR A 236 5.22 -2.49 16.78
#